data_AF-A0A2V4N7F7-F1
#
_entry.id   AF-A0A2V4N7F7-F1
#
_cell.length_a   1.000
_cell.length_b   1.000
_cell.length_c   1.000
_cell.angle_alpha   90.00
_cell.angle_beta   90.00
_cell.angle_gamma   90.00
#
_symmetry.space_group_name_H-M   'P 1'
#
loop_
_entity.id
_entity.type
_entity.pdbx_description
1 polymer ?
#
loop_
_entity_poly.entity_id
_entity_poly.type
_entity_poly.pdbx_seq_one_letter_code
_entity_poly.pdbx_strand_id
1 'polypeptide(L)'
;MPAPDGTCLDHERVRRLQAEWHALQAGFVDDPHQALEQADALVAKSVRLIDEAVTARRTELRGSDVESAPVIADTEQARLALREYRALLERLLTL
;
A
#
# COMPACT_ATOMS: atom_id res chain seq x y z
N MET A 1 -11.76 18.06 7.58
CA MET A 1 -10.85 17.34 6.67
C MET A 1 -11.14 15.86 6.87
N PRO A 2 -11.63 15.11 5.87
CA PRO A 2 -11.69 13.66 6.01
C PRO A 2 -10.26 13.13 6.15
N ALA A 3 -10.07 12.16 7.05
CA ALA A 3 -8.80 11.50 7.24
C ALA A 3 -8.35 10.88 5.90
N PRO A 4 -7.06 10.84 5.57
CA PRO A 4 -6.60 10.09 4.42
C PRO A 4 -6.97 8.62 4.66
N ASP A 5 -7.88 8.09 3.85
CA ASP A 5 -8.30 6.69 3.92
C ASP A 5 -7.05 5.80 3.95
N GLY A 6 -6.94 5.05 5.04
CA GLY A 6 -5.68 4.56 5.60
C GLY A 6 -5.10 3.32 4.92
N THR A 7 -5.29 3.15 3.62
CA THR A 7 -4.80 1.95 2.91
C THR A 7 -3.78 2.30 1.83
N CYS A 8 -2.62 1.63 1.89
CA CYS A 8 -1.62 1.63 0.81
C CYS A 8 -2.22 1.06 -0.49
N LEU A 9 -3.14 0.11 -0.35
CA LEU A 9 -3.91 -0.46 -1.45
C LEU A 9 -5.20 0.32 -1.67
N ASP A 10 -5.61 0.49 -2.93
CA ASP A 10 -6.93 1.01 -3.23
C ASP A 10 -8.04 0.04 -2.75
N HIS A 11 -9.24 0.59 -2.56
CA HIS A 11 -10.39 -0.15 -2.03
C HIS A 11 -10.83 -1.32 -2.94
N GLU A 12 -10.61 -1.23 -4.25
CA GLU A 12 -10.98 -2.28 -5.20
C GLU A 12 -10.08 -3.50 -5.03
N ARG A 13 -8.76 -3.28 -4.94
CA ARG A 13 -7.76 -4.32 -4.66
C ARG A 13 -8.05 -5.00 -3.33
N VAL A 14 -8.35 -4.23 -2.28
CA VAL A 14 -8.72 -4.77 -0.97
C VAL A 14 -9.96 -5.66 -1.07
N ARG A 15 -11.02 -5.20 -1.72
CA ARG A 15 -12.25 -6.00 -1.92
C ARG A 15 -12.00 -7.28 -2.69
N ARG A 16 -11.13 -7.24 -3.69
CA ARG A 16 -10.77 -8.42 -4.48
C ARG A 16 -10.02 -9.45 -3.63
N LEU A 17 -9.03 -9.02 -2.84
CA LEU A 17 -8.31 -9.91 -1.93
C LEU A 17 -9.25 -10.54 -0.88
N GLN A 18 -10.19 -9.75 -0.34
CA GLN A 18 -11.21 -10.25 0.59
C GLN A 18 -12.14 -11.28 -0.07
N ALA A 19 -12.55 -11.06 -1.31
CA ALA A 19 -13.37 -12.03 -2.06
C ALA A 19 -12.61 -13.34 -2.32
N GLU A 20 -11.33 -13.26 -2.70
CA GLU A 20 -10.46 -14.43 -2.89
C GLU A 20 -10.27 -15.21 -1.58
N TRP A 21 -10.09 -14.49 -0.46
CA TRP A 21 -10.02 -15.11 0.88
C TRP A 21 -11.32 -15.83 1.25
N HIS A 22 -12.48 -15.21 1.04
CA HIS A 22 -13.76 -15.85 1.34
C HIS A 22 -14.01 -17.12 0.51
N ALA A 23 -13.62 -17.12 -0.77
CA ALA A 23 -13.72 -18.32 -1.61
C ALA A 23 -12.85 -19.47 -1.07
N LEU A 24 -11.64 -19.15 -0.63
CA LEU A 24 -10.72 -20.12 -0.03
C LEU A 24 -11.29 -20.72 1.26
N GLN A 25 -11.84 -19.87 2.15
CA GLN A 25 -12.47 -20.34 3.39
C GLN A 25 -13.61 -21.33 3.14
N ALA A 26 -14.38 -21.12 2.06
CA ALA A 26 -15.44 -22.05 1.68
C ALA A 26 -14.88 -23.41 1.21
N GLY A 27 -13.77 -23.41 0.46
CA GLY A 27 -13.11 -24.63 -0.03
C GLY A 27 -12.29 -25.40 1.03
N PHE A 28 -11.97 -24.79 2.18
CA PHE A 28 -11.16 -25.43 3.23
C PHE A 28 -11.79 -26.71 3.79
N VAL A 29 -13.12 -26.78 3.85
CA VAL A 29 -13.84 -27.97 4.35
C VAL A 29 -13.64 -29.17 3.42
N ASP A 30 -13.49 -28.92 2.13
CA ASP A 30 -13.35 -29.96 1.11
C ASP A 30 -11.90 -30.43 0.96
N ASP A 31 -10.95 -29.48 0.88
CA ASP A 31 -9.52 -29.77 0.79
C ASP A 31 -8.70 -28.76 1.61
N PRO A 32 -8.33 -29.10 2.85
CA PRO A 32 -7.60 -28.19 3.73
C PRO A 32 -6.16 -27.96 3.23
N HIS A 33 -5.53 -28.93 2.56
CA HIS A 33 -4.17 -28.79 2.06
C HIS A 33 -4.11 -27.82 0.89
N GLN A 34 -5.02 -27.98 -0.08
CA GLN A 34 -5.12 -27.04 -1.19
C GLN A 34 -5.49 -25.63 -0.72
N ALA A 35 -6.40 -25.51 0.25
CA ALA A 35 -6.76 -24.21 0.82
C ALA A 35 -5.57 -23.54 1.51
N LEU A 36 -4.71 -24.28 2.21
CA LEU A 36 -3.47 -23.76 2.78
C LEU A 36 -2.49 -23.25 1.71
N GLU A 37 -2.28 -23.99 0.63
CA GLU A 37 -1.43 -23.54 -0.49
C GLU A 37 -1.96 -22.27 -1.16
N GLN A 38 -3.28 -22.19 -1.36
CA GLN A 38 -3.93 -21.00 -1.91
C GLN A 38 -3.82 -19.80 -0.96
N ALA A 39 -3.82 -20.03 0.36
CA ALA A 39 -3.73 -18.96 1.35
C ALA A 39 -2.34 -18.34 1.32
N ASP A 40 -1.30 -19.18 1.26
CA ASP A 40 0.08 -18.73 1.09
C ASP A 40 0.25 -17.91 -0.20
N ALA A 41 -0.30 -18.41 -1.32
CA ALA A 41 -0.27 -17.70 -2.59
C ALA A 41 -0.99 -16.33 -2.53
N LEU A 42 -2.11 -16.25 -1.80
CA LEU A 42 -2.87 -15.01 -1.63
C LEU A 42 -2.10 -13.99 -0.76
N VAL A 43 -1.42 -14.45 0.29
CA VAL A 43 -0.54 -13.60 1.10
C VAL A 43 0.63 -13.08 0.27
N ALA A 44 1.32 -13.96 -0.48
CA ALA A 44 2.42 -13.57 -1.36
C ALA A 44 1.98 -12.57 -2.44
N LYS A 45 0.76 -12.72 -2.97
CA LYS A 45 0.15 -11.74 -3.88
C LYS A 45 -0.10 -10.40 -3.19
N SER A 46 -0.62 -10.41 -1.97
CA SER A 46 -0.91 -9.19 -1.20
C SER A 46 0.36 -8.39 -0.92
N VAL A 47 1.46 -9.06 -0.54
CA VAL A 47 2.77 -8.41 -0.32
C VAL A 47 3.27 -7.74 -1.59
N ARG A 48 3.18 -8.39 -2.75
CA ARG A 48 3.59 -7.80 -4.03
C ARG A 48 2.78 -6.55 -4.38
N LEU A 49 1.45 -6.59 -4.19
CA LEU A 49 0.60 -5.44 -4.45
C LEU A 49 0.94 -4.25 -3.53
N ILE A 50 1.29 -4.51 -2.27
CA ILE A 50 1.74 -3.48 -1.32
C ILE A 50 3.07 -2.89 -1.79
N ASP A 51 4.05 -3.72 -2.15
CA ASP A 51 5.36 -3.25 -2.65
C ASP A 51 5.23 -2.36 -3.89
N GLU A 52 4.39 -2.77 -4.86
CA GLU A 52 4.09 -1.99 -6.06
C GLU A 52 3.48 -0.63 -5.71
N ALA A 53 2.47 -0.61 -4.82
CA ALA A 53 1.80 0.62 -4.40
C ALA A 53 2.74 1.57 -3.64
N VAL A 54 3.58 1.04 -2.75
CA VAL A 54 4.59 1.83 -2.04
C VAL A 54 5.62 2.39 -3.00
N THR A 55 6.10 1.59 -3.95
CA THR A 55 7.10 2.00 -4.93
C THR A 55 6.56 3.09 -5.85
N ALA A 56 5.32 2.96 -6.33
CA ALA A 56 4.64 4.00 -7.09
C ALA A 56 4.57 5.31 -6.29
N ARG A 57 4.06 5.26 -5.05
CA ARG A 57 3.93 6.46 -4.21
C ARG A 57 5.28 7.11 -3.91
N ARG A 58 6.32 6.31 -3.64
CA ARG A 58 7.67 6.82 -3.38
C ARG A 58 8.29 7.49 -4.62
N THR A 59 7.90 7.05 -5.81
CA THR A 59 8.33 7.64 -7.09
C THR A 59 7.65 8.98 -7.34
N GLU A 60 6.35 9.08 -7.05
CA GLU A 60 5.61 10.36 -7.10
C GLU A 60 6.22 11.41 -6.16
N LEU A 61 6.49 11.03 -4.91
CA LEU A 61 7.10 11.91 -3.90
C LEU A 61 8.48 12.42 -4.33
N ARG A 62 9.28 11.58 -4.99
CA ARG A 62 10.57 11.99 -5.54
C ARG A 62 10.42 12.90 -6.75
N GLY A 63 9.43 12.67 -7.60
CA GLY A 63 9.18 13.47 -8.81
C GLY A 63 8.75 14.91 -8.51
N SER A 64 8.06 15.14 -7.39
CA SER A 64 7.63 16.49 -6.96
C SER A 64 8.75 17.38 -6.41
N ASP A 65 9.91 16.82 -6.04
CA ASP A 65 11.01 17.54 -5.40
C ASP A 65 12.03 18.17 -6.39
N VAL A 66 12.00 17.82 -7.68
CA VAL A 66 13.19 18.02 -8.55
C VAL A 66 13.18 19.31 -9.39
N GLU A 67 12.12 20.12 -9.42
CA GLU A 67 12.04 21.23 -10.39
C GLU A 67 11.78 22.62 -9.77
N SER A 68 12.90 23.31 -9.51
CA SER A 68 13.06 24.77 -9.59
C SER A 68 12.24 25.66 -8.63
N ALA A 69 12.68 25.80 -7.37
CA ALA A 69 12.19 26.86 -6.48
C ALA A 69 13.33 27.58 -5.72
N PRO A 70 13.17 28.86 -5.32
CA PRO A 70 14.19 29.60 -4.56
C PRO A 70 14.53 28.90 -3.24
N VAL A 71 15.75 29.06 -2.72
CA VAL A 71 16.31 28.35 -1.53
C VAL A 71 15.40 28.33 -0.28
N ILE A 72 14.55 29.34 -0.08
CA ILE A 72 13.57 29.37 1.02
C ILE A 72 12.37 28.45 0.72
N ALA A 73 11.92 28.41 -0.54
CA ALA A 73 10.91 27.45 -1.00
C ALA A 73 11.46 26.01 -0.98
N ASP A 74 12.75 25.81 -1.25
CA ASP A 74 13.43 24.51 -1.16
C ASP A 74 13.34 23.91 0.26
N THR A 75 13.48 24.74 1.31
CA THR A 75 13.36 24.25 2.70
C THR A 75 11.91 23.92 3.08
N GLU A 76 10.93 24.72 2.66
CA GLU A 76 9.50 24.43 2.93
C GLU A 76 8.99 23.24 2.11
N GLN A 77 9.43 23.09 0.85
CA GLN A 77 9.16 21.93 0.02
C GLN A 77 9.77 20.66 0.63
N ALA A 78 11.02 20.70 1.08
CA ALA A 78 11.66 19.59 1.77
C ALA A 78 10.91 19.19 3.06
N ARG A 79 10.40 20.17 3.83
CA ARG A 79 9.55 19.87 5.00
C ARG A 79 8.25 19.19 4.60
N LEU A 80 7.61 19.63 3.52
CA LEU A 80 6.38 19.00 3.03
C LEU A 80 6.64 17.58 2.55
N ALA A 81 7.68 17.36 1.74
CA ALA A 81 8.11 16.05 1.28
C ALA A 81 8.37 15.11 2.47
N LEU A 82 9.12 15.56 3.48
CA LEU A 82 9.40 14.77 4.68
C LEU A 82 8.13 14.40 5.46
N ARG A 83 7.12 15.29 5.53
CA ARG A 83 5.81 14.99 6.12
C ARG A 83 5.07 13.92 5.32
N GLU A 84 5.14 13.94 4.00
CA GLU A 84 4.52 12.93 3.15
C GLU A 84 5.22 11.57 3.27
N TYR A 85 6.55 11.53 3.34
CA TYR A 85 7.31 10.32 3.65
C TYR A 85 6.95 9.74 5.03
N ARG A 86 6.82 10.59 6.05
CA ARG A 86 6.39 10.17 7.38
C ARG A 86 4.99 9.57 7.35
N ALA A 87 4.04 10.21 6.67
CA ALA A 87 2.69 9.68 6.54
C ALA A 87 2.66 8.34 5.79
N LEU A 88 3.49 8.16 4.76
CA LEU A 88 3.64 6.88 4.06
C LEU A 88 4.20 5.79 5.00
N LEU A 89 5.22 6.12 5.79
CA LEU A 89 5.81 5.19 6.76
C LEU A 89 4.81 4.79 7.85
N GLU A 90 4.10 5.75 8.43
CA GLU A 90 3.08 5.49 9.46
C GLU A 90 1.96 4.57 8.93
N ARG A 91 1.57 4.71 7.66
CA ARG A 91 0.62 3.79 7.01
C ARG A 91 1.19 2.39 6.84
N LEU A 92 2.47 2.24 6.50
CA LEU A 92 3.10 0.91 6.38
C LEU A 92 3.23 0.20 7.73
N LEU A 93 3.45 0.95 8.80
CA LEU A 93 3.57 0.42 10.16
C LEU A 93 2.22 0.05 10.81
N THR A 94 1.10 0.40 10.17
CA THR A 94 -0.27 0.14 10.67
C THR A 94 -1.04 -0.85 9.80
N LEU A 95 -0.38 -1.47 8.82
CA LEU A 95 -0.92 -2.57 8.01
C LEU A 95 -1.21 -3.82 8.84
#